data_AF-A0A6L3AR34-F1
#
_entry.id   AF-A0A6L3AR34-F1
#
_cell.length_a   1.000
_cell.length_b   1.000
_cell.length_c   1.000
_cell.angle_alpha   90.00
_cell.angle_beta   90.00
_cell.angle_gamma   90.00
#
_symmetry.space_group_name_H-M   'P 1'
#
loop_
_entity.id
_entity.type
_entity.pdbx_description
1 polymer ?
#
loop_
_entity_poly.entity_id
_entity_poly.type
_entity_poly.pdbx_seq_one_letter_code
_entity_poly.pdbx_strand_id
1 'polypeptide(L)'
;MKYNPETVKIVPNVIQKEFESEENRNKHIISKVQIMLTVASILLTAIIFLLRAVFEQDWHRCLTTPLLVFAMFVIIGSILLFLNIIRVKTFQRIDYGKLIFNTELEKEPEEVGGRLIATYEDALKMNVRVVDELVDTFKKGTFLIEVSVCLFAAVLFVILIIFLKNF
;
A
#
# COMPACT_ATOMS: atom_id res chain seq x y z
N MET A 1 -34.93 -19.72 5.29
CA MET A 1 -35.22 -18.35 5.76
C MET A 1 -35.95 -17.64 4.63
N LYS A 2 -37.15 -17.08 4.85
CA LYS A 2 -37.83 -16.27 3.84
C LYS A 2 -37.22 -14.87 3.83
N TYR A 3 -36.68 -14.44 2.70
CA TYR A 3 -36.07 -13.12 2.54
C TYR A 3 -37.15 -12.12 2.13
N ASN A 4 -37.17 -10.93 2.73
CA ASN A 4 -38.14 -9.91 2.35
C ASN A 4 -37.84 -9.41 0.91
N PRO A 5 -38.81 -9.47 -0.03
CA PRO A 5 -38.59 -9.13 -1.44
C PRO A 5 -38.16 -7.68 -1.69
N GLU A 6 -38.50 -6.72 -0.81
CA GLU A 6 -37.96 -5.36 -0.91
C GLU A 6 -36.47 -5.28 -0.54
N THR A 7 -36.08 -6.00 0.51
CA THR A 7 -34.69 -6.12 0.96
C THR A 7 -33.82 -6.79 -0.11
N VAL A 8 -34.36 -7.81 -0.79
CA VAL A 8 -33.69 -8.50 -1.90
C VAL A 8 -33.47 -7.60 -3.13
N LYS A 9 -34.24 -6.52 -3.30
CA LYS A 9 -34.02 -5.55 -4.38
C LYS A 9 -33.03 -4.45 -4.02
N ILE A 10 -33.01 -4.03 -2.76
CA ILE A 10 -32.24 -2.85 -2.31
C ILE A 10 -30.83 -3.26 -1.89
N VAL A 11 -30.70 -4.34 -1.11
CA VAL A 11 -29.44 -4.73 -0.48
C VAL A 11 -28.35 -5.13 -1.49
N PRO A 12 -28.63 -5.87 -2.59
CA PRO A 12 -27.60 -6.19 -3.57
C PRO A 12 -27.00 -4.94 -4.23
N ASN A 13 -27.84 -3.94 -4.54
CA ASN A 13 -27.38 -2.68 -5.11
C ASN A 13 -26.48 -1.89 -4.15
N VAL A 14 -26.80 -1.91 -2.85
CA VAL A 14 -25.98 -1.25 -1.82
C VAL A 14 -24.65 -1.98 -1.65
N ILE A 15 -24.67 -3.31 -1.53
CA ILE A 15 -23.44 -4.09 -1.33
C ILE A 15 -22.55 -4.05 -2.59
N GLN A 16 -23.13 -4.04 -3.79
CA GLN A 16 -22.37 -3.88 -5.03
C GLN A 16 -21.67 -2.52 -5.09
N LYS A 17 -22.36 -1.43 -4.73
CA LYS A 17 -21.74 -0.09 -4.66
C LYS A 17 -20.60 -0.05 -3.65
N GLU A 18 -20.76 -0.67 -2.49
CA GLU A 18 -19.72 -0.72 -1.47
C GLU A 18 -18.51 -1.56 -1.93
N PHE A 19 -18.76 -2.67 -2.64
CA PHE A 19 -17.71 -3.48 -3.25
C PHE A 19 -16.91 -2.70 -4.29
N GLU A 20 -17.59 -1.97 -5.19
CA GLU A 20 -16.96 -1.10 -6.20
C GLU A 20 -16.17 0.05 -5.53
N SER A 21 -16.71 0.63 -4.45
CA SER A 21 -16.03 1.64 -3.63
C SER A 21 -14.71 1.11 -3.06
N GLU A 22 -14.72 -0.09 -2.47
CA GLU A 22 -13.53 -0.74 -1.93
C GLU A 22 -12.51 -1.12 -3.02
N GLU A 23 -12.97 -1.55 -4.19
CA GLU A 23 -12.08 -1.83 -5.33
C GLU A 23 -11.38 -0.54 -5.79
N ASN A 24 -12.12 0.57 -5.87
CA ASN A 24 -11.56 1.88 -6.19
C ASN A 24 -10.55 2.35 -5.14
N ARG A 25 -10.84 2.13 -3.85
CA ARG A 25 -9.93 2.43 -2.74
C ARG A 25 -8.62 1.66 -2.88
N ASN A 26 -8.69 0.36 -3.21
CA ASN A 26 -7.52 -0.47 -3.48
C ASN A 26 -6.69 0.04 -4.67
N LYS A 27 -7.33 0.32 -5.82
CA LYS A 27 -6.66 0.89 -7.01
C LYS A 27 -5.92 2.18 -6.69
N HIS A 28 -6.56 3.05 -5.90
CA HIS A 28 -5.97 4.31 -5.48
C HIS A 28 -4.76 4.11 -4.54
N ILE A 29 -4.81 3.13 -3.62
CA ILE A 29 -3.65 2.77 -2.78
C ILE A 29 -2.50 2.25 -3.64
N ILE A 30 -2.76 1.34 -4.59
CA ILE A 30 -1.73 0.81 -5.49
C ILE A 30 -1.07 1.92 -6.29
N SER A 31 -1.84 2.86 -6.83
CA SER A 31 -1.31 4.03 -7.54
C SER A 31 -0.39 4.87 -6.65
N LYS A 32 -0.79 5.15 -5.40
CA LYS A 32 0.05 5.87 -4.43
C LYS A 32 1.33 5.11 -4.07
N VAL A 33 1.26 3.79 -3.96
CA VAL A 33 2.43 2.92 -3.70
C VAL A 33 3.44 3.02 -4.84
N GLN A 34 3.00 3.05 -6.09
CA GLN A 34 3.88 3.24 -7.26
C GLN A 34 4.59 4.59 -7.24
N ILE A 35 3.88 5.66 -6.84
CA ILE A 35 4.48 6.99 -6.66
C ILE A 35 5.54 6.94 -5.55
N MET A 36 5.20 6.34 -4.40
CA MET A 36 6.14 6.24 -3.27
C MET A 36 7.38 5.38 -3.59
N LEU A 37 7.25 4.32 -4.40
CA LEU A 37 8.39 3.56 -4.90
C LEU A 37 9.31 4.40 -5.79
N THR A 38 8.73 5.25 -6.63
CA THR A 38 9.51 6.20 -7.45
C THR A 38 10.29 7.17 -6.55
N VAL A 39 9.63 7.76 -5.56
CA VAL A 39 10.26 8.66 -4.58
C VAL A 39 11.38 7.95 -3.82
N ALA A 40 11.13 6.73 -3.33
CA ALA A 40 12.13 5.95 -2.61
C ALA A 40 13.35 5.60 -3.49
N SER A 41 13.14 5.33 -4.78
CA SER A 41 14.22 5.04 -5.73
C SER A 41 15.09 6.27 -6.00
N ILE A 42 14.48 7.44 -6.15
CA ILE A 42 15.19 8.72 -6.30
C ILE A 42 16.01 9.00 -5.04
N LEU A 43 15.41 8.85 -3.85
CA LEU A 43 16.09 9.09 -2.59
C LEU A 43 17.26 8.11 -2.36
N LEU A 44 17.07 6.83 -2.64
CA LEU A 44 18.13 5.82 -2.57
C LEU A 44 19.30 6.18 -3.50
N THR A 45 19.00 6.62 -4.72
CA THR A 45 20.00 7.07 -5.68
C THR A 45 20.78 8.27 -5.14
N ALA A 46 20.09 9.27 -4.58
CA ALA A 46 20.72 10.43 -3.96
C ALA A 46 21.63 10.05 -2.78
N ILE A 47 21.19 9.11 -1.92
CA ILE A 47 21.99 8.61 -0.79
C ILE A 47 23.27 7.92 -1.31
N ILE A 48 23.18 7.09 -2.36
CA ILE A 48 24.33 6.40 -2.96
C ILE A 48 25.35 7.41 -3.52
N PHE A 49 24.88 8.42 -4.26
CA PHE A 49 25.76 9.47 -4.78
C PHE A 49 26.45 10.27 -3.67
N LEU A 50 25.70 10.63 -2.63
CA LEU A 50 26.26 11.37 -1.50
C LEU A 50 27.26 10.52 -0.70
N LEU A 51 26.98 9.23 -0.51
CA LEU A 51 27.89 8.31 0.14
C LEU A 51 29.22 8.24 -0.63
N ARG A 52 29.16 8.10 -1.96
CA ARG A 52 30.35 8.11 -2.81
C ARG A 52 31.15 9.41 -2.64
N ALA A 53 30.49 10.57 -2.65
CA ALA A 53 31.15 11.86 -2.46
C ALA A 53 31.83 11.98 -1.08
N VAL A 54 31.19 11.49 -0.02
CA VAL A 54 31.75 11.47 1.34
C VAL A 54 33.03 10.63 1.43
N PHE A 55 33.09 9.51 0.71
CA PHE A 55 34.31 8.68 0.62
C PHE A 55 35.40 9.35 -0.21
N GLU A 56 35.07 9.96 -1.35
CA GLU A 56 36.05 10.65 -2.21
C GLU A 56 36.70 11.86 -1.54
N GLN A 57 35.98 12.56 -0.64
CA GLN A 57 36.46 13.75 0.09
C GLN A 57 37.08 13.44 1.46
N ASP A 58 37.31 12.17 1.78
CA ASP A 58 37.80 11.71 3.10
C ASP A 58 36.98 12.17 4.32
N TRP A 59 35.72 12.58 4.11
CA TRP A 59 34.77 12.92 5.19
C TRP A 59 34.19 11.69 5.89
N HIS A 60 34.65 10.49 5.52
CA HIS A 60 34.20 9.21 6.07
C HIS A 60 34.49 9.01 7.56
N ARG A 61 35.39 9.83 8.15
CA ARG A 61 35.71 9.81 9.58
C ARG A 61 34.68 10.51 10.46
N CYS A 62 33.73 11.24 9.86
CA CYS A 62 32.63 11.88 10.57
C CYS A 62 31.40 10.97 10.73
N LEU A 63 30.43 11.41 11.54
CA LEU A 63 29.12 10.76 11.75
C LEU A 63 28.30 10.59 10.44
N THR A 64 28.74 11.18 9.33
CA THR A 64 28.09 11.19 8.01
C THR A 64 27.93 9.80 7.40
N THR A 65 28.98 8.97 7.39
CA THR A 65 28.93 7.62 6.83
C THR A 65 27.94 6.68 7.54
N PRO A 66 27.98 6.51 8.88
CA PRO A 66 27.02 5.64 9.56
C PRO A 66 25.58 6.14 9.40
N LEU A 67 25.34 7.45 9.37
CA LEU A 67 24.01 8.03 9.12
C LEU A 67 23.50 7.70 7.71
N LEU A 68 24.35 7.82 6.67
CA LEU A 68 23.97 7.50 5.30
C LEU A 68 23.70 6.01 5.11
N VAL A 69 24.53 5.14 5.70
CA VAL A 69 24.31 3.69 5.66
C VAL A 69 22.99 3.32 6.36
N PHE A 70 22.70 3.94 7.51
CA PHE A 70 21.43 3.74 8.20
C PHE A 70 20.23 4.24 7.36
N ALA A 71 20.32 5.42 6.75
CA ALA A 71 19.29 5.94 5.85
C ALA A 71 19.02 5.00 4.66
N MET A 72 20.08 4.35 4.16
CA MET A 72 20.00 3.31 3.12
C MET A 72 19.21 2.08 3.57
N PHE A 73 19.47 1.57 4.78
CA PHE A 73 18.69 0.44 5.31
C PHE A 73 17.22 0.79 5.52
N VAL A 74 16.94 2.00 6.01
CA VAL A 74 15.58 2.49 6.21
C VAL A 74 14.83 2.58 4.88
N ILE A 75 15.45 3.13 3.83
CA ILE A 75 14.78 3.26 2.52
C ILE A 75 14.58 1.90 1.84
N ILE A 76 15.53 0.97 1.98
CA ILE A 76 15.36 -0.42 1.51
C ILE A 76 14.19 -1.10 2.24
N GLY A 77 14.08 -0.91 3.56
CA GLY A 77 12.94 -1.40 4.34
C GLY A 77 11.61 -0.85 3.83
N SER A 78 11.55 0.44 3.49
CA SER A 78 10.36 1.05 2.88
C SER A 78 10.01 0.42 1.53
N ILE A 79 11.00 0.19 0.67
CA ILE A 79 10.80 -0.43 -0.65
C ILE A 79 10.22 -1.84 -0.48
N LEU A 80 10.76 -2.63 0.46
CA LEU A 80 10.26 -3.98 0.75
C LEU A 80 8.79 -3.95 1.21
N LEU A 81 8.39 -2.99 2.05
CA LEU A 81 6.98 -2.83 2.45
C LEU A 81 6.07 -2.50 1.26
N PHE A 82 6.49 -1.61 0.37
CA PHE A 82 5.71 -1.26 -0.83
C PHE A 82 5.62 -2.41 -1.84
N LEU A 83 6.70 -3.15 -2.04
CA LEU A 83 6.67 -4.37 -2.84
C LEU A 83 5.75 -5.43 -2.22
N ASN A 84 5.71 -5.51 -0.89
CA ASN A 84 4.79 -6.41 -0.19
C ASN A 84 3.32 -6.04 -0.44
N ILE A 85 2.98 -4.75 -0.48
CA ILE A 85 1.63 -4.28 -0.85
C ILE A 85 1.25 -4.73 -2.26
N ILE A 86 2.17 -4.62 -3.22
CA ILE A 86 1.93 -5.06 -4.60
C ILE A 86 1.77 -6.59 -4.68
N ARG A 87 2.53 -7.34 -3.87
CA ARG A 87 2.58 -8.81 -3.94
C ARG A 87 1.46 -9.52 -3.18
N VAL A 88 1.03 -9.01 -2.03
CA VAL A 88 0.30 -9.83 -1.04
C VAL A 88 -1.23 -9.80 -1.21
N LYS A 89 -1.82 -8.85 -1.93
CA LYS A 89 -3.27 -8.62 -1.78
C LYS A 89 -4.01 -8.41 -3.09
N THR A 90 -4.18 -9.50 -3.82
CA THR A 90 -5.25 -9.60 -4.80
C THR A 90 -6.59 -9.55 -4.08
N PHE A 91 -7.39 -8.54 -4.43
CA PHE A 91 -8.80 -8.43 -4.08
C PHE A 91 -9.48 -9.78 -4.29
N GLN A 92 -10.30 -10.25 -3.33
CA GLN A 92 -11.01 -11.50 -3.49
C GLN A 92 -12.01 -11.33 -4.63
N ARG A 93 -11.74 -12.00 -5.75
CA ARG A 93 -12.66 -12.05 -6.87
C ARG A 93 -13.91 -12.78 -6.42
N ILE A 94 -15.07 -12.19 -6.69
CA ILE A 94 -16.35 -12.87 -6.49
C ILE A 94 -16.33 -14.15 -7.33
N ASP A 95 -16.56 -15.29 -6.68
CA ASP A 95 -16.56 -16.59 -7.34
C ASP A 95 -17.81 -16.71 -8.22
N TYR A 96 -17.67 -16.35 -9.49
CA TYR A 96 -18.73 -16.45 -10.48
C TYR A 96 -19.25 -17.89 -10.65
N GLY A 97 -18.45 -18.90 -10.31
CA GLY A 97 -18.86 -20.31 -10.35
C GLY A 97 -19.97 -20.63 -9.34
N LYS A 98 -20.11 -19.82 -8.28
CA LYS A 98 -21.23 -19.90 -7.33
C LYS A 98 -22.44 -19.08 -7.76
N LEU A 99 -22.25 -18.09 -8.64
CA LEU A 99 -23.31 -17.22 -9.14
C LEU A 99 -24.05 -17.83 -10.34
N ILE A 100 -23.39 -18.65 -11.16
CA ILE A 100 -24.01 -19.19 -12.37
C ILE A 100 -23.38 -20.55 -12.68
N PHE A 101 -24.13 -21.63 -12.54
CA PHE A 101 -24.23 -22.67 -13.58
C PHE A 101 -25.55 -23.47 -13.40
N ASN A 102 -26.47 -23.23 -14.33
CA ASN A 102 -27.65 -24.02 -14.72
C ASN A 102 -28.80 -24.33 -13.73
N THR A 103 -28.69 -24.11 -12.42
CA THR A 103 -29.77 -24.46 -11.46
C THR A 103 -30.39 -23.29 -10.69
N GLU A 104 -29.88 -22.06 -10.83
CA GLU A 104 -30.41 -20.89 -10.10
C GLU A 104 -31.54 -20.16 -10.86
N LEU A 105 -31.66 -20.34 -12.18
CA LEU A 105 -32.77 -19.80 -12.98
C LEU A 105 -34.13 -20.45 -12.67
N GLU A 106 -34.12 -21.63 -12.06
CA GLU A 106 -35.33 -22.38 -11.66
C GLU A 106 -35.74 -22.13 -10.20
N LYS A 107 -34.93 -21.39 -9.42
CA LYS A 107 -35.18 -21.11 -8.00
C LYS A 107 -35.99 -19.83 -7.81
N GLU A 108 -36.67 -19.71 -6.68
CA GLU A 108 -37.39 -18.49 -6.34
C GLU A 108 -36.42 -17.29 -6.25
N PRO A 109 -36.79 -16.12 -6.79
CA PRO A 109 -35.94 -14.92 -6.80
C PRO A 109 -35.43 -14.49 -5.42
N GLU A 110 -36.22 -14.78 -4.38
CA GLU A 110 -35.88 -14.48 -2.98
C GLU A 110 -34.70 -15.34 -2.47
N GLU A 111 -34.62 -16.62 -2.85
CA GLU A 111 -33.51 -17.48 -2.47
C GLU A 111 -32.21 -17.13 -3.20
N VAL A 112 -32.30 -16.82 -4.49
CA VAL A 112 -31.16 -16.41 -5.32
C VAL A 112 -30.61 -15.07 -4.82
N GLY A 113 -31.49 -14.11 -4.55
CA GLY A 113 -31.11 -12.81 -4.01
C GLY A 113 -30.47 -12.89 -2.63
N GLY A 114 -31.01 -13.72 -1.72
CA GLY A 114 -30.41 -13.95 -0.40
C GLY A 114 -29.01 -14.57 -0.47
N ARG A 115 -28.78 -15.52 -1.39
CA ARG A 115 -27.45 -16.13 -1.62
C ARG A 115 -26.46 -15.14 -2.24
N LEU A 116 -26.92 -14.29 -3.15
CA LEU A 116 -26.10 -13.21 -3.71
C LEU A 116 -25.64 -12.28 -2.60
N ILE A 117 -26.57 -11.83 -1.76
CA ILE A 117 -26.28 -10.93 -0.63
C ILE A 117 -25.21 -11.54 0.27
N ALA A 118 -25.36 -12.81 0.68
CA ALA A 118 -24.38 -13.49 1.51
C ALA A 118 -23.00 -13.61 0.84
N THR A 119 -22.97 -13.95 -0.45
CA THR A 119 -21.70 -14.09 -1.21
C THR A 119 -20.97 -12.76 -1.33
N TYR A 120 -21.71 -11.68 -1.62
CA TYR A 120 -21.15 -10.34 -1.70
C TYR A 120 -20.72 -9.81 -0.32
N GLU A 121 -21.48 -10.09 0.74
CA GLU A 121 -21.14 -9.70 2.11
C GLU A 121 -19.84 -10.37 2.59
N ASP A 122 -19.67 -11.67 2.34
CA ASP A 122 -18.46 -12.40 2.71
C ASP A 122 -17.23 -11.87 1.94
N ALA A 123 -17.38 -11.63 0.64
CA ALA A 123 -16.32 -11.04 -0.18
C ALA A 123 -15.97 -9.62 0.28
N LEU A 124 -16.98 -8.80 0.62
CA LEU A 124 -16.78 -7.44 1.12
C LEU A 124 -16.04 -7.45 2.47
N LYS A 125 -16.44 -8.29 3.42
CA LYS A 125 -15.75 -8.41 4.74
C LYS A 125 -14.27 -8.76 4.57
N MET A 126 -13.96 -9.72 3.69
CA MET A 126 -12.57 -10.07 3.40
C MET A 126 -11.83 -8.92 2.72
N ASN A 127 -12.43 -8.25 1.75
CA ASN A 127 -11.81 -7.13 1.04
C ASN A 127 -11.55 -5.92 1.93
N VAL A 128 -12.48 -5.55 2.81
CA VAL A 128 -12.29 -4.45 3.78
C VAL A 128 -11.07 -4.74 4.66
N ARG A 129 -10.97 -5.93 5.26
CA ARG A 129 -9.81 -6.33 6.06
C ARG A 129 -8.52 -6.29 5.25
N VAL A 130 -8.58 -6.75 4.00
CA VAL A 130 -7.43 -6.76 3.10
C VAL A 130 -6.94 -5.33 2.86
N VAL A 131 -7.85 -4.41 2.52
CA VAL A 131 -7.55 -3.01 2.23
C VAL A 131 -7.06 -2.27 3.48
N ASP A 132 -7.63 -2.50 4.66
CA ASP A 132 -7.19 -1.85 5.90
C ASP A 132 -5.73 -2.21 6.24
N GLU A 133 -5.36 -3.48 6.12
CA GLU A 133 -3.98 -3.93 6.29
C GLU A 133 -3.03 -3.35 5.21
N LEU A 134 -3.51 -3.12 3.97
CA LEU A 134 -2.73 -2.41 2.94
C LEU A 134 -2.50 -0.95 3.32
N VAL A 135 -3.53 -0.27 3.86
CA VAL A 135 -3.42 1.11 4.34
C VAL A 135 -2.42 1.21 5.48
N ASP A 136 -2.44 0.29 6.44
CA ASP A 136 -1.50 0.29 7.56
C ASP A 136 -0.06 0.01 7.09
N THR A 137 0.12 -0.91 6.14
CA THR A 137 1.43 -1.17 5.54
C THR A 137 1.92 0.06 4.76
N PHE A 138 1.03 0.74 4.05
CA PHE A 138 1.34 1.97 3.33
C PHE A 138 1.81 3.06 4.29
N LYS A 139 1.10 3.31 5.39
CA LYS A 139 1.49 4.28 6.43
C LYS A 139 2.88 3.97 7.00
N LYS A 140 3.16 2.70 7.32
CA LYS A 140 4.49 2.27 7.81
C LYS A 140 5.58 2.54 6.78
N GLY A 141 5.33 2.23 5.51
CA GLY A 141 6.26 2.54 4.41
C GLY A 141 6.52 4.04 4.28
N THR A 142 5.47 4.86 4.27
CA THR A 142 5.60 6.32 4.22
C THR A 142 6.40 6.87 5.40
N PHE A 143 6.16 6.37 6.62
CA PHE A 143 6.93 6.77 7.80
C PHE A 143 8.43 6.44 7.65
N LEU A 144 8.79 5.28 7.07
CA LEU A 144 10.19 4.96 6.80
C LEU A 144 10.81 5.91 5.76
N ILE A 145 10.07 6.31 4.71
CA ILE A 145 10.55 7.37 3.78
C ILE A 145 10.84 8.65 4.56
N GLU A 146 9.91 9.12 5.40
CA GLU A 146 10.07 10.35 6.18
C GLU A 146 11.33 10.31 7.06
N VAL A 147 11.55 9.20 7.77
CA VAL A 147 12.75 8.99 8.58
C VAL A 147 14.01 9.04 7.71
N SER A 148 14.01 8.38 6.54
CA SER A 148 15.15 8.41 5.61
C SER A 148 15.45 9.82 5.10
N VAL A 149 14.41 10.61 4.78
CA VAL A 149 14.55 12.02 4.37
C VAL A 149 15.15 12.86 5.50
N CYS A 150 14.68 12.70 6.74
CA CYS A 150 15.24 13.42 7.89
C CYS A 150 16.73 13.08 8.12
N LEU A 151 17.11 11.80 7.99
CA LEU A 151 18.51 11.37 8.11
C LEU A 151 19.37 11.97 6.99
N PHE A 152 18.88 11.93 5.75
CA PHE A 152 19.56 12.52 4.62
C PHE A 152 19.77 14.03 4.79
N ALA A 153 18.74 14.76 5.23
CA ALA A 153 18.82 16.18 5.52
C ALA A 153 19.82 16.50 6.64
N ALA A 154 19.85 15.69 7.71
CA ALA A 154 20.82 15.84 8.79
C ALA A 154 22.27 15.70 8.28
N VAL A 155 22.53 14.75 7.38
CA VAL A 155 23.87 14.59 6.77
C VAL A 155 24.24 15.81 5.93
N LEU A 156 23.31 16.30 5.09
CA LEU A 156 23.56 17.51 4.30
C LEU A 156 23.88 18.72 5.18
N PHE A 157 23.19 18.87 6.31
CA PHE A 157 23.44 19.93 7.27
C PHE A 157 24.83 19.82 7.92
N VAL A 158 25.25 18.60 8.29
CA VAL A 158 26.61 18.36 8.81
C VAL A 158 27.68 18.71 7.76
N ILE A 159 27.47 18.31 6.51
CA ILE A 159 28.39 18.64 5.41
C ILE A 159 28.47 20.16 5.21
N LEU A 160 27.33 20.87 5.26
CA LEU A 160 27.29 22.32 5.14
C LEU A 160 28.10 23.00 6.25
N ILE A 161 27.98 22.54 7.50
CA ILE A 161 28.77 23.07 8.62
C ILE A 161 30.27 22.85 8.40
N ILE A 162 30.67 21.65 7.96
CA ILE A 162 32.07 21.34 7.67
C ILE A 162 32.61 22.27 6.57
N PHE A 163 31.83 22.48 5.52
CA PHE A 163 32.20 23.36 4.41
C PHE A 163 32.37 24.82 4.87
N LEU A 164 31.42 25.34 5.64
CA LEU A 164 31.49 26.71 6.18
C LEU A 164 32.64 26.92 7.17
N LYS A 165 33.07 25.87 7.88
CA LYS A 165 34.19 25.96 8.82
C LYS A 165 35.57 25.98 8.12
N ASN A 166 35.64 25.47 6.89
CA ASN A 166 36.87 25.38 6.11
C ASN A 166 37.09 26.58 5.16
N PHE A 167 36.18 27.57 5.17
CA PHE A 167 36.24 28.81 4.41
C PHE A 167 36.42 30.01 5.36
#